data_AF-A0A923DKW1-F1
#
_entry.id   AF-A0A923DKW1-F1
#
_cell.length_a   1.000
_cell.length_b   1.000
_cell.length_c   1.000
_cell.angle_alpha   90.00
_cell.angle_beta   90.00
_cell.angle_gamma   90.00
#
_symmetry.space_group_name_H-M   'P 1'
#
loop_
_entity.id
_entity.type
_entity.pdbx_description
1 polymer ?
#
loop_
_entity_poly.entity_id
_entity_poly.type
_entity_poly.pdbx_seq_one_letter_code
_entity_poly.pdbx_strand_id
1 'polypeptide(L)'
;SKPGFILGLNPRDKKTITTLRVIPTIRDTFLSAGIKMENFDLLPNYWDTVPHNIKKRTERTRSCDVCHVDKEGFLTKEKLIKDGSKANEALIYTPKPIKK
;
A
#
# COMPACT_ATOMS: atom_id res chain seq x y z
N SER A 1 9.08 -8.49 -16.00
CA SER A 1 8.79 -7.74 -14.76
C SER A 1 7.37 -8.03 -14.32
N LYS A 2 7.13 -8.53 -13.10
CA LYS A 2 5.79 -8.59 -12.51
C LYS A 2 5.47 -7.18 -11.99
N PRO A 3 4.46 -6.46 -12.53
CA PRO A 3 4.07 -5.17 -11.98
C PRO A 3 3.36 -5.41 -10.66
N GLY A 4 4.11 -5.38 -9.57
CA GLY A 4 3.59 -5.48 -8.21
C GLY A 4 2.98 -4.13 -7.81
N PHE A 5 1.67 -3.99 -7.96
CA PHE A 5 0.92 -2.91 -7.31
C PHE A 5 0.42 -3.42 -5.95
N ILE A 6 0.37 -2.52 -4.99
CA ILE A 6 -0.16 -2.78 -3.66
C ILE A 6 -1.54 -2.13 -3.58
N LEU A 7 -2.51 -2.76 -2.94
CA LEU A 7 -3.83 -2.19 -2.67
C LEU A 7 -3.99 -1.92 -1.17
N GLY A 8 -4.63 -0.81 -0.83
CA GLY A 8 -4.95 -0.45 0.54
C GLY A 8 -5.83 0.80 0.60
N LEU A 9 -6.13 1.25 1.82
CA LEU A 9 -6.82 2.52 2.00
C LEU A 9 -5.95 3.67 1.51
N ASN A 10 -6.59 4.67 0.92
CA ASN A 10 -5.92 5.87 0.50
C ASN A 10 -5.50 6.69 1.76
N PRO A 11 -4.21 7.03 1.91
CA PRO A 11 -3.74 7.85 3.03
C PRO A 11 -4.38 9.23 3.10
N ARG A 12 -4.78 9.80 1.95
CA ARG A 12 -5.40 11.13 1.83
C ARG A 12 -6.90 11.08 2.04
N ASP A 13 -7.54 10.01 1.60
CA ASP A 13 -8.98 9.78 1.72
C ASP A 13 -9.27 8.39 2.28
N LYS A 14 -9.48 8.30 3.59
CA LYS A 14 -9.65 7.04 4.32
C LYS A 14 -10.94 6.27 3.97
N LYS A 15 -11.75 6.75 3.01
CA LYS A 15 -12.97 6.08 2.54
C LYS A 15 -12.77 5.29 1.26
N THR A 16 -11.67 5.51 0.53
CA THR A 16 -11.42 4.91 -0.77
C THR A 16 -10.24 3.94 -0.74
N ILE A 17 -10.34 2.89 -1.56
CA ILE A 17 -9.25 1.95 -1.81
C ILE A 17 -8.52 2.43 -3.05
N THR A 18 -7.20 2.45 -3.00
CA THR A 18 -6.37 2.87 -4.12
C THR A 18 -5.16 1.96 -4.30
N THR A 19 -4.47 2.13 -5.43
CA THR A 19 -3.14 1.56 -5.61
C THR A 19 -2.11 2.37 -4.84
N LEU A 20 -1.22 1.66 -4.14
CA LEU A 20 -0.19 2.23 -3.30
C LEU A 20 1.21 1.94 -3.88
N ARG A 21 2.12 2.89 -3.69
CA ARG A 21 3.56 2.72 -3.88
C ARG A 21 4.28 2.84 -2.54
N VAL A 22 5.34 2.08 -2.36
CA VAL A 22 6.19 2.20 -1.17
C VAL A 22 7.20 3.32 -1.35
N ILE A 23 7.35 4.17 -0.35
CA ILE A 23 8.48 5.08 -0.18
C ILE A 23 9.45 4.39 0.79
N PRO A 24 10.64 3.97 0.34
CA PRO A 24 11.54 3.09 1.11
C PRO A 24 12.35 3.84 2.18
N THR A 25 11.78 4.89 2.78
CA THR A 25 12.37 5.59 3.92
C THR A 25 12.11 4.82 5.21
N ILE A 26 13.14 4.67 6.04
CA ILE A 26 13.09 4.10 7.39
C ILE A 26 13.63 5.14 8.38
N ARG A 27 13.43 4.94 9.68
CA ARG A 27 13.77 5.93 10.72
C ARG A 27 15.19 6.49 10.63
N ASP A 28 16.13 5.67 10.19
CA ASP A 28 17.55 6.01 10.14
C ASP A 28 18.04 6.44 8.75
N THR A 29 17.13 6.59 7.76
CA THR A 29 17.53 6.90 6.37
C THR A 29 18.41 8.15 6.25
N PHE A 30 18.22 9.16 7.09
CA PHE A 30 19.02 10.40 7.06
C PHE A 30 20.00 10.54 8.23
N LEU A 31 20.22 9.46 9.00
CA LEU A 31 21.10 9.49 10.17
C LEU A 31 22.55 9.81 9.77
N SER A 32 23.01 9.35 8.61
CA SER A 32 24.34 9.68 8.05
C SER A 32 24.52 11.16 7.72
N ALA A 33 23.42 11.87 7.48
CA ALA A 33 23.42 13.32 7.28
C ALA A 33 23.23 14.10 8.59
N GLY A 34 23.19 13.43 9.74
CA GLY A 34 22.97 14.03 11.05
C GLY A 34 21.52 14.48 11.30
N ILE A 35 20.57 14.10 10.44
CA ILE A 35 19.18 14.53 10.54
C ILE A 35 18.36 13.47 11.27
N LYS A 36 17.68 13.87 12.36
CA LYS A 36 16.72 13.03 13.07
C LYS A 36 15.31 13.28 12.56
N MET A 37 14.59 12.20 12.24
CA MET A 37 13.17 12.26 11.87
C MET A 37 12.28 12.04 13.09
N GLU A 38 12.19 13.02 13.98
CA GLU A 38 11.47 12.90 15.25
C GLU A 38 9.98 12.55 15.05
N ASN A 39 9.38 13.07 13.99
CA ASN A 39 7.96 12.90 13.64
C ASN A 39 7.72 11.84 12.55
N PHE A 40 8.63 10.86 12.40
CA PHE A 40 8.57 9.87 11.34
C PHE A 40 7.24 9.09 11.27
N ASP A 41 6.65 8.78 12.43
CA ASP A 41 5.41 8.00 12.52
C ASP A 41 4.12 8.78 12.19
N LEU A 42 4.21 10.09 11.91
CA LEU A 42 3.02 10.89 11.56
C LEU A 42 2.46 10.55 10.18
N LEU A 43 3.30 10.08 9.26
CA LEU A 43 2.93 9.81 7.88
C LEU A 43 3.30 8.37 7.50
N PRO A 44 2.50 7.70 6.65
CA PRO A 44 2.84 6.37 6.18
C PRO A 44 3.93 6.41 5.11
N ASN A 45 4.57 5.25 4.90
CA ASN A 45 5.46 4.97 3.78
C ASN A 45 4.71 4.64 2.49
N TYR A 46 3.48 4.12 2.60
CA TYR A 46 2.69 3.75 1.44
C TYR A 46 1.81 4.92 1.01
N TRP A 47 2.02 5.39 -0.22
CA TRP A 47 1.30 6.53 -0.79
C TRP A 47 0.49 6.12 -2.00
N ASP A 48 -0.61 6.83 -2.22
CA ASP A 48 -1.44 6.66 -3.41
C ASP A 48 -0.61 6.88 -4.67
N THR A 49 -0.84 6.03 -5.66
CA THR A 49 -0.14 6.07 -6.95
C THR A 49 -1.09 5.73 -8.07
N VAL A 50 -0.86 6.32 -9.23
CA VAL A 50 -1.56 5.98 -10.48
C VAL A 50 -0.57 5.18 -11.33
N PRO A 51 -0.55 3.85 -11.24
CA PRO A 51 0.41 3.04 -11.97
C PRO A 51 0.06 3.08 -13.47
N HIS A 52 1.04 3.41 -14.30
CA HIS A 52 0.88 3.34 -15.75
C HIS A 52 0.77 1.87 -16.19
N ASN A 53 -0.35 1.52 -16.79
CA ASN A 53 -0.55 0.20 -17.38
C ASN A 53 -1.33 0.32 -18.70
N ILE A 54 -0.75 -0.22 -19.76
CA ILE A 54 -1.34 -0.21 -21.12
C ILE A 54 -2.29 -1.41 -21.31
N LYS A 55 -2.25 -2.41 -20.41
CA LYS A 55 -3.08 -3.61 -20.52
C LYS A 55 -4.49 -3.38 -19.98
N LYS A 56 -5.50 -3.62 -20.83
CA LYS A 56 -6.92 -3.59 -20.47
C LYS A 56 -7.30 -4.69 -19.45
N ARG A 57 -6.75 -5.90 -19.62
CA ARG A 57 -6.92 -7.03 -18.68
C ARG A 57 -5.60 -7.34 -18.01
N THR A 58 -5.64 -7.43 -16.69
CA THR A 58 -4.51 -7.73 -15.80
C THR A 58 -4.94 -8.83 -14.84
N GLU A 59 -4.01 -9.47 -14.13
CA GLU A 59 -4.39 -10.45 -13.09
C GLU A 59 -5.40 -9.85 -12.09
N ARG A 60 -5.24 -8.58 -11.69
CA ARG A 60 -6.19 -7.85 -10.83
C ARG A 60 -7.59 -7.72 -11.41
N THR A 61 -7.69 -7.36 -12.69
CA THR A 61 -8.96 -6.96 -13.34
C THR A 61 -9.61 -8.11 -14.09
N ARG A 62 -9.06 -9.33 -13.98
CA ARG A 62 -9.54 -10.52 -14.69
C ARG A 62 -10.82 -11.10 -14.07
N SER A 63 -10.95 -11.05 -12.74
CA SER A 63 -12.15 -11.47 -12.01
C SER A 63 -12.35 -10.58 -10.77
N CYS A 64 -13.61 -10.41 -10.35
CA CYS A 64 -13.94 -9.77 -9.07
C CYS A 64 -13.40 -10.58 -7.88
N ASP A 65 -13.26 -11.90 -8.02
CA ASP A 65 -12.83 -12.81 -6.95
C ASP A 65 -11.41 -12.51 -6.47
N VAL A 66 -10.54 -12.02 -7.37
CA VAL A 66 -9.13 -11.69 -7.06
C VAL A 66 -9.04 -10.71 -5.90
N CYS A 67 -9.97 -9.74 -5.83
CA CYS A 67 -10.01 -8.78 -4.73
C CYS A 67 -10.90 -9.27 -3.57
N HIS A 68 -12.08 -9.83 -3.87
CA HIS A 68 -13.11 -10.07 -2.86
C HIS A 68 -13.04 -11.45 -2.17
N VAL A 69 -12.37 -12.42 -2.79
CA VAL A 69 -12.18 -13.78 -2.28
C VAL A 69 -10.71 -14.00 -1.94
N ASP A 70 -9.83 -13.87 -2.92
CA ASP A 70 -8.39 -14.14 -2.78
C ASP A 70 -7.66 -13.04 -2.01
N LYS A 71 -8.23 -11.83 -2.03
CA LYS A 71 -7.66 -10.61 -1.42
C LYS A 71 -6.23 -10.36 -1.92
N GLU A 72 -5.97 -10.70 -3.18
CA GLU A 72 -4.66 -10.61 -3.77
C GLU A 72 -4.25 -9.14 -3.96
N GLY A 73 -2.97 -8.86 -3.71
CA GLY A 73 -2.41 -7.52 -3.86
C GLY A 73 -2.70 -6.56 -2.70
N PHE A 74 -3.57 -6.89 -1.75
CA PHE A 74 -3.78 -6.07 -0.55
C PHE A 74 -2.54 -6.04 0.36
N LEU A 75 -2.38 -4.89 1.02
CA LEU A 75 -1.37 -4.67 2.05
C LEU A 75 -1.70 -5.54 3.27
N THR A 76 -0.74 -6.35 3.70
CA THR A 76 -0.81 -7.15 4.91
C THR A 76 0.34 -6.76 5.84
N LYS A 77 0.26 -7.15 7.12
CA LYS A 77 1.29 -6.80 8.11
C LYS A 77 2.68 -7.31 7.70
N GLU A 78 2.73 -8.47 7.04
CA GLU A 78 3.96 -9.13 6.60
C GLU A 78 4.59 -8.43 5.38
N LYS A 79 3.79 -7.67 4.62
CA LYS A 79 4.26 -6.89 3.45
C LYS A 79 4.68 -5.47 3.81
N LEU A 80 4.51 -5.06 5.08
CA LEU A 80 4.98 -3.76 5.55
C LEU A 80 6.50 -3.70 5.50
N ILE A 81 7.04 -2.54 5.12
CA ILE A 81 8.48 -2.30 5.16
C ILE A 81 8.97 -2.41 6.61
N LYS A 82 10.06 -3.17 6.79
CA LYS A 82 10.72 -3.31 8.08
C LYS A 82 11.20 -1.94 8.55
N ASP A 83 10.99 -1.64 9.84
CA ASP A 83 11.35 -0.36 10.46
C ASP A 83 10.67 0.87 9.81
N GLY A 84 9.53 0.63 9.14
CA GLY A 84 8.66 1.66 8.60
C GLY A 84 7.81 2.38 9.64
N SER A 85 7.08 3.38 9.17
CA SER A 85 6.16 4.18 9.99
C SER A 85 5.02 3.33 10.55
N LYS A 86 4.67 3.57 11.83
CA LYS A 86 3.50 2.96 12.47
C LYS A 86 2.18 3.33 11.76
N ALA A 87 2.12 4.48 11.09
CA ALA A 87 0.94 4.91 10.34
C ALA A 87 0.57 3.97 9.19
N ASN A 88 1.49 3.10 8.75
CA ASN A 88 1.24 2.12 7.70
C ASN A 88 0.13 1.12 8.06
N GLU A 89 -0.04 0.80 9.35
CA GLU A 89 -1.04 -0.16 9.80
C GLU A 89 -2.47 0.32 9.51
N ALA A 90 -2.70 1.63 9.53
CA ALA A 90 -4.00 2.23 9.23
C ALA A 90 -4.42 2.11 7.75
N LEU A 91 -3.50 1.69 6.88
CA LEU A 91 -3.75 1.53 5.44
C LEU A 91 -4.19 0.11 5.08
N ILE A 92 -4.08 -0.84 6.01
CA ILE A 92 -4.51 -2.22 5.82
C ILE A 92 -6.03 -2.26 5.73
N TYR A 93 -6.54 -2.90 4.67
CA TYR A 93 -7.97 -3.01 4.43
C TYR A 93 -8.35 -4.42 4.00
N THR A 94 -9.48 -4.89 4.54
CA THR A 94 -10.08 -6.15 4.13
C THR A 94 -11.35 -5.87 3.34
N PRO A 95 -11.41 -6.21 2.04
CA PRO A 95 -12.61 -6.04 1.25
C PRO A 95 -13.74 -6.92 1.74
N LYS A 96 -14.97 -6.39 1.67
CA LYS A 96 -16.19 -7.14 1.98
C LYS A 96 -16.45 -8.17 0.88
N PRO A 97 -17.02 -9.34 1.19
CA PRO A 97 -17.46 -10.28 0.17
C PRO A 97 -18.56 -9.67 -0.70
N ILE A 98 -18.57 -10.03 -1.98
CA ILE A 98 -19.67 -9.68 -2.88
C ILE A 98 -20.86 -10.57 -2.52
N LYS A 99 -21.98 -9.97 -2.09
CA LYS A 99 -23.25 -10.71 -2.02
C LYS A 99 -23.67 -10.99 -3.46
N LYS A 100 -23.74 -12.28 -3.82
CA LYS A 100 -24.33 -12.71 -5.10
C LYS A 100 -25.83 -12.50 -5.08
#